data_AF-A0A359I6N7-F1
#
_entry.id   AF-A0A359I6N7-F1
#
_cell.length_a   1.000
_cell.length_b   1.000
_cell.length_c   1.000
_cell.angle_alpha   90.00
_cell.angle_beta   90.00
_cell.angle_gamma   90.00
#
_symmetry.space_group_name_H-M   'P 1'
#
loop_
_entity.id
_entity.type
_entity.pdbx_description
1 polymer ?
#
loop_
_entity_poly.entity_id
_entity_poly.type
_entity_poly.pdbx_seq_one_letter_code
_entity_poly.pdbx_strand_id
1 'polypeptide(L)'
;MEIKGIIFDYGGTLDTGGDHWSEVIWCAYGKAGVAVNKAEFREAYVYAERELARTRHILPEHDFGDLLLIKMRLELQWLSGQGLFPP
;
A
#
# COMPACT_ATOMS: atom_id res chain seq x y z
N MET A 1 -31.05 20.66 -15.13
CA MET A 1 -29.68 20.79 -14.61
C MET A 1 -28.82 19.87 -15.44
N GLU A 2 -27.84 20.40 -16.17
CA GLU A 2 -27.02 19.64 -17.11
C GLU A 2 -25.64 19.41 -16.47
N ILE A 3 -25.20 18.16 -16.39
CA ILE A 3 -23.91 17.82 -15.76
C ILE A 3 -22.79 18.25 -16.71
N LYS A 4 -21.89 19.11 -16.23
CA LYS A 4 -20.79 19.69 -17.02
C LYS A 4 -19.48 18.88 -16.98
N GLY A 5 -19.41 17.85 -16.15
CA GLY A 5 -18.24 16.99 -16.02
C GLY A 5 -18.38 15.99 -14.88
N ILE A 6 -17.57 14.92 -14.96
CA ILE A 6 -17.44 13.89 -13.94
C ILE A 6 -15.95 13.70 -13.69
N ILE A 7 -15.56 13.64 -12.41
CA ILE A 7 -14.19 13.34 -11.97
C ILE A 7 -14.24 11.99 -11.25
N PHE A 8 -13.29 11.12 -11.58
CA PHE A 8 -13.09 9.86 -10.87
C PHE A 8 -11.73 9.91 -10.19
N ASP A 9 -11.71 9.52 -8.91
CA ASP A 9 -10.47 9.12 -8.28
C ASP A 9 -10.03 7.77 -8.88
N TYR A 10 -8.73 7.51 -8.94
CA TYR A 10 -8.27 6.19 -9.36
C TYR A 10 -8.41 5.20 -8.22
N GLY A 11 -7.78 5.52 -7.08
CA GLY A 11 -7.76 4.67 -5.90
C GLY A 11 -9.14 4.54 -5.26
N GLY A 12 -9.57 3.33 -4.93
CA GLY A 12 -10.88 3.12 -4.32
C GLY A 12 -12.02 3.13 -5.33
N THR A 13 -12.02 4.05 -6.30
CA THR A 13 -13.17 4.23 -7.20
C THR A 13 -13.07 3.39 -8.46
N LEU A 14 -11.90 3.28 -9.09
CA LEU A 14 -11.73 2.59 -10.38
C LEU A 14 -10.99 1.25 -10.26
N ASP A 15 -10.16 1.06 -9.24
CA ASP A 15 -9.20 -0.05 -9.16
C ASP A 15 -9.56 -1.15 -8.15
N THR A 16 -10.19 -0.81 -7.03
CA THR A 16 -10.47 -1.74 -5.92
C THR A 16 -11.96 -1.95 -5.64
N GLY A 17 -12.85 -1.40 -6.46
CA GLY A 17 -14.30 -1.60 -6.32
C GLY A 17 -14.92 -0.96 -5.06
N GLY A 18 -14.32 0.11 -4.55
CA GLY A 18 -14.78 0.88 -3.39
C GLY A 18 -13.83 0.84 -2.19
N ASP A 19 -12.88 -0.10 -2.18
CA ASP A 19 -12.04 -0.35 -1.00
C ASP A 19 -10.79 0.54 -0.96
N HIS A 20 -10.46 1.04 0.23
CA HIS A 20 -9.19 1.71 0.42
C HIS A 20 -8.02 0.72 0.33
N TRP A 21 -6.90 1.12 -0.30
CA TRP A 21 -5.74 0.25 -0.52
C TRP A 21 -5.16 -0.36 0.76
N SER A 22 -5.25 0.33 1.90
CA SER A 22 -4.84 -0.22 3.20
C SER A 22 -5.65 -1.47 3.60
N GLU A 23 -6.92 -1.55 3.23
CA GLU A 23 -7.76 -2.71 3.54
C GLU A 23 -7.49 -3.87 2.59
N VAL A 24 -7.24 -3.58 1.31
CA VAL A 24 -6.83 -4.58 0.32
C VAL A 24 -5.51 -5.23 0.75
N ILE A 25 -4.52 -4.43 1.14
CA ILE A 25 -3.21 -4.92 1.60
C ILE A 25 -3.34 -5.65 2.94
N TRP A 26 -4.12 -5.15 3.89
CA TRP A 26 -4.37 -5.85 5.14
C TRP A 26 -4.95 -7.26 4.92
N CYS A 27 -5.91 -7.40 4.00
CA CYS A 27 -6.44 -8.69 3.61
C CYS A 27 -5.35 -9.59 3.01
N ALA A 28 -4.47 -9.04 2.17
CA ALA A 28 -3.36 -9.77 1.59
C ALA A 28 -2.34 -10.25 2.64
N TYR A 29 -2.04 -9.43 3.65
CA TYR A 29 -1.21 -9.84 4.80
C TYR A 29 -1.78 -11.05 5.51
N GLY A 30 -3.09 -11.02 5.81
CA GLY A 30 -3.78 -12.15 6.44
C GLY A 30 -3.72 -13.42 5.58
N LYS A 31 -3.92 -13.31 4.26
CA LYS A 31 -3.81 -14.43 3.32
C LYS A 31 -2.39 -14.99 3.21
N ALA A 32 -1.38 -14.12 3.32
CA ALA A 32 0.03 -14.49 3.28
C ALA A 32 0.57 -15.01 4.64
N GLY A 33 -0.25 -14.97 5.70
CA GLY A 33 0.16 -15.43 7.03
C GLY A 33 1.12 -14.49 7.75
N VAL A 34 1.14 -13.20 7.41
CA VAL A 34 1.95 -12.20 8.12
C VAL A 34 1.37 -12.00 9.52
N ALA A 35 2.09 -12.45 10.55
CA ALA A 35 1.61 -12.52 11.92
C ALA A 35 1.77 -11.20 12.69
N VAL A 36 1.14 -10.13 12.19
CA VAL A 36 1.09 -8.81 12.86
C VAL A 36 -0.35 -8.39 13.14
N ASN A 37 -0.55 -7.55 14.14
CA ASN A 37 -1.86 -6.96 14.40
C ASN A 37 -2.12 -5.75 13.49
N LYS A 38 -3.38 -5.30 13.44
CA LYS A 38 -3.82 -4.19 12.56
C LYS A 38 -3.10 -2.87 12.86
N ALA A 39 -2.72 -2.61 14.12
CA ALA A 39 -2.01 -1.39 14.50
C ALA A 39 -0.56 -1.42 14.01
N GLU A 40 0.14 -2.54 14.18
CA GLU A 40 1.50 -2.75 13.65
C GLU A 40 1.52 -2.66 12.11
N PHE A 41 0.54 -3.28 11.44
CA PHE A 41 0.34 -3.12 10.01
C PHE A 41 0.17 -1.64 9.62
N ARG A 42 -0.66 -0.89 10.36
CA ARG A 42 -0.92 0.52 10.05
C ARG A 42 0.35 1.37 10.13
N GLU A 43 1.20 1.13 11.12
CA GLU A 43 2.48 1.83 11.24
C GLU A 43 3.41 1.50 10.06
N ALA A 44 3.50 0.22 9.67
CA ALA A 44 4.26 -0.21 8.49
C ALA A 44 3.74 0.44 7.20
N TYR A 45 2.42 0.43 7.01
CA TYR A 45 1.75 1.03 5.85
C TYR A 45 2.05 2.53 5.76
N VAL A 46 1.88 3.27 6.87
CA VAL A 46 2.14 4.72 6.93
C VAL A 46 3.62 5.02 6.72
N TYR A 47 4.52 4.19 7.24
CA TYR A 47 5.95 4.31 6.95
C TYR A 47 6.24 4.20 5.46
N ALA A 48 5.72 3.16 4.79
CA ALA A 48 5.93 2.97 3.35
C ALA A 48 5.34 4.13 2.53
N GLU A 49 4.16 4.64 2.86
CA GLU A 49 3.57 5.82 2.20
C GLU A 49 4.48 7.06 2.33
N ARG A 50 5.00 7.32 3.53
CA ARG A 50 5.91 8.46 3.77
C ARG A 50 7.24 8.28 3.05
N GLU A 51 7.75 7.06 2.99
CA GLU A 51 9.00 6.75 2.33
C GLU A 51 8.89 6.91 0.81
N LEU A 52 7.79 6.45 0.20
CA LEU A 52 7.48 6.67 -1.21
C LEU A 52 7.29 8.15 -1.54
N ALA A 53 6.76 8.95 -0.62
CA ALA A 53 6.61 10.39 -0.80
C ALA A 53 7.94 11.16 -0.67
N ARG A 54 8.90 10.65 0.13
CA ARG A 54 10.16 11.33 0.46
C ARG A 54 11.31 10.93 -0.45
N THR A 55 11.35 9.67 -0.87
CA THR A 55 12.47 9.07 -1.61
C THR A 55 11.98 8.53 -2.95
N ARG A 56 12.79 8.73 -4.00
CA ARG A 56 12.46 8.29 -5.35
C ARG A 56 12.68 6.79 -5.53
N HIS A 57 11.75 5.97 -5.03
CA HIS A 57 11.74 4.51 -5.24
C HIS A 57 11.05 4.09 -6.55
N ILE A 58 10.09 4.89 -7.02
CA ILE A 58 9.33 4.62 -8.24
C ILE A 58 9.99 5.34 -9.42
N LEU A 59 10.34 4.59 -10.47
CA LEU A 59 11.01 5.07 -11.67
C LEU A 59 10.07 5.00 -12.88
N PRO A 60 10.33 5.75 -13.98
CA PRO A 60 9.45 5.79 -15.15
C PRO A 60 9.18 4.43 -15.82
N GLU A 61 10.10 3.48 -15.66
CA GLU A 61 9.99 2.11 -16.18
C GLU A 61 9.13 1.18 -15.31
N HIS A 62 8.80 1.58 -14.08
CA HIS A 62 7.99 0.77 -13.18
C HIS A 62 6.51 0.84 -13.56
N ASP A 63 5.86 -0.31 -13.62
CA ASP A 63 4.41 -0.39 -13.72
C ASP A 63 3.74 -0.37 -12.32
N PHE A 64 2.42 -0.54 -12.30
CA PHE A 64 1.67 -0.56 -11.05
C PHE A 64 2.00 -1.79 -10.17
N GLY A 65 2.29 -2.93 -10.79
CA GLY A 65 2.72 -4.13 -10.09
C GLY A 65 4.08 -3.93 -9.41
N ASP A 66 5.01 -3.29 -10.11
CA ASP A 66 6.31 -2.90 -9.54
C ASP A 66 6.15 -1.95 -8.36
N LEU A 67 5.28 -0.94 -8.49
CA LEU A 67 4.96 -0.01 -7.41
C LEU A 67 4.45 -0.76 -6.18
N LEU A 68 3.48 -1.66 -6.35
CA LEU A 68 2.94 -2.47 -5.25
C LEU A 68 4.02 -3.36 -4.64
N LEU A 69 4.86 -4.00 -5.44
CA LEU A 69 5.95 -4.84 -4.95
C LEU A 69 6.97 -4.04 -4.12
N ILE A 70 7.34 -2.85 -4.59
CA ILE A 70 8.22 -1.92 -3.86
C ILE A 70 7.58 -1.53 -2.53
N LYS A 71 6.29 -1.17 -2.53
CA LYS A 71 5.55 -0.83 -1.32
C LYS A 71 5.54 -1.99 -0.32
N MET A 72 5.25 -3.22 -0.76
CA MET A 72 5.27 -4.40 0.12
C MET A 72 6.65 -4.66 0.71
N ARG A 73 7.73 -4.47 -0.07
CA ARG A 73 9.09 -4.59 0.45
C ARG A 73 9.36 -3.56 1.55
N LEU A 74 8.96 -2.30 1.35
CA LEU A 74 9.15 -1.26 2.37
C LEU A 74 8.38 -1.57 3.66
N GLU A 75 7.12 -2.00 3.56
CA GLU A 75 6.31 -2.36 4.72
C GLU A 75 6.92 -3.56 5.49
N LEU A 76 7.30 -4.63 4.79
CA LEU A 76 7.88 -5.83 5.41
C LEU A 76 9.29 -5.60 5.96
N GLN A 77 10.11 -4.80 5.28
CA GLN A 77 11.43 -4.39 5.78
C GLN A 77 11.31 -3.57 7.06
N TRP A 78 10.34 -2.65 7.11
CA TRP A 78 10.08 -1.89 8.33
C TRP A 78 9.68 -2.81 9.48
N LEU A 79 8.75 -3.75 9.26
CA LEU A 79 8.35 -4.74 10.26
C LEU A 79 9.53 -5.60 10.73
N SER A 80 10.40 -6.03 9.81
CA SER A 80 11.61 -6.77 10.15
C SER A 80 12.56 -5.94 11.02
N GLY A 81 12.73 -4.66 10.69
CA GLY A 81 13.50 -3.71 11.51
C GLY A 81 12.92 -3.46 12.91
N GLN A 82 11.60 -3.66 13.09
CA GLN A 82 10.94 -3.62 14.40
C GLN A 82 10.96 -4.98 15.14
N GLY A 83 11.50 -6.04 14.54
CA GLY A 83 11.46 -7.40 15.09
C GLY A 83 10.09 -8.07 15.00
N LEU A 84 9.18 -7.56 14.17
CA LEU A 84 7.81 -8.04 13.98
C LEU A 84 7.66 -8.99 12.78
N PHE A 85 8.70 -9.14 11.96
CA PHE A 85 8.71 -10.02 10.79
C PHE A 85 10.11 -10.63 10.59
N PRO A 86 10.22 -11.93 10.23
CA PRO A 86 11.52 -12.53 9.93
C PRO A 86 12.22 -11.84 8.75
N PRO A 87 13.57 -11.82 8.72
CA PRO A 87 14.35 -11.22 7.64
C PRO A 87 14.24 -11.98 6.31
#